data_AF-A0A6P5XGK1-F1
#
_entry.id   AF-A0A6P5XGK1-F1
#
_cell.length_a   1.000
_cell.length_b   1.000
_cell.length_c   1.000
_cell.angle_alpha   90.00
_cell.angle_beta   90.00
_cell.angle_gamma   90.00
#
_symmetry.space_group_name_H-M   'P 1'
#
loop_
_entity.id
_entity.type
_entity.pdbx_description
1 polymer ?
#
loop_
_entity_poly.entity_id
_entity_poly.type
_entity_poly.pdbx_seq_one_letter_code
_entity_poly.pdbx_strand_id
1 'polypeptide(L)'
;MSSAFLVGLLVTSPIFASLAKSVNPFRLIGVGSSVCTLAMIGCGFSFNFWSITICRMLVGVGEASFISLAAPFIDDNAPVGQKAAWLAIFYMCMPVGYALGCVYGGLAGTHLNWRFAFWVEAIVMLPFAILGFIMKPSQLKGFAPAESKKALISIDTAVPEVEDTEALNVKVSARSMEEESSHVFSKLVHIQDPQREQNFTQTINSSSFLGMQCASINLSQFSRFIEDIEVLLVDKVYVVNLLGYCAYNFVLGAYSYWWPKAVYNIYNTSDADMISGGMTIISGILGTLAGGYVLDCMTSTVSNAFKLLSVTTFVGAIFCFTAFCFKSMYAFLALFSIGELLILATQGPANYIFLHCVKPSLRPLSMAISTISIHIFGDAPSSPLVGFLQDRINNWRETALILTSILFPTAGIWFIGIFLHSVDRFNEGKEGEVTEVDISNTTPLLEPKVAETRNSSPDQP
;
A
#
# COMPACT_ATOMS: atom_id res chain seq x y z
N MET A 1 -9.61 -16.38 -14.04
CA MET A 1 -10.20 -15.84 -12.79
C MET A 1 -9.21 -14.97 -12.02
N SER A 2 -8.00 -15.47 -11.71
CA SER A 2 -6.98 -14.70 -10.97
C SER A 2 -6.59 -13.37 -11.64
N SER A 3 -6.46 -13.35 -12.97
CA SER A 3 -6.17 -12.11 -13.71
C SER A 3 -7.27 -11.05 -13.58
N ALA A 4 -8.55 -11.46 -13.50
CA ALA A 4 -9.68 -10.52 -13.35
C ALA A 4 -9.70 -9.89 -11.95
N PHE A 5 -9.37 -10.67 -10.93
CA PHE A 5 -9.15 -10.16 -9.58
C PHE A 5 -8.04 -9.11 -9.55
N LEU A 6 -6.88 -9.41 -10.16
CA LEU A 6 -5.76 -8.47 -10.24
C LEU A 6 -6.16 -7.15 -10.92
N VAL A 7 -6.95 -7.18 -11.99
CA VAL A 7 -7.42 -5.95 -12.65
C VAL A 7 -8.17 -5.03 -11.68
N GLY A 8 -9.12 -5.58 -10.90
CA GLY A 8 -9.87 -4.79 -9.92
C GLY A 8 -8.98 -4.22 -8.81
N LEU A 9 -8.03 -5.02 -8.33
CA LEU A 9 -7.07 -4.63 -7.31
C LEU A 9 -6.15 -3.50 -7.79
N LEU A 10 -5.55 -3.66 -8.96
CA LEU A 10 -4.58 -2.71 -9.52
C LEU A 10 -5.22 -1.34 -9.82
N VAL A 11 -6.44 -1.34 -10.36
CA VAL A 11 -7.14 -0.09 -10.69
C VAL A 11 -7.59 0.66 -9.44
N THR A 12 -8.04 -0.06 -8.40
CA THR A 12 -8.69 0.57 -7.24
C THR A 12 -7.75 0.88 -6.08
N SER A 13 -6.59 0.21 -5.98
CA SER A 13 -5.64 0.44 -4.88
C SER A 13 -5.22 1.92 -4.71
N PRO A 14 -4.88 2.66 -5.78
CA PRO A 14 -4.50 4.06 -5.62
C PRO A 14 -5.68 4.96 -5.28
N ILE A 15 -6.88 4.58 -5.71
CA ILE A 15 -8.13 5.28 -5.38
C ILE A 15 -8.39 5.20 -3.87
N PHE A 16 -8.31 4.00 -3.29
CA PHE A 16 -8.43 3.82 -1.84
C PHE A 16 -7.34 4.54 -1.05
N ALA A 17 -6.10 4.51 -1.52
CA ALA A 17 -5.00 5.26 -0.90
C ALA A 17 -5.23 6.78 -0.92
N SER A 18 -5.78 7.33 -1.99
CA SER A 18 -6.14 8.75 -2.10
C SER A 18 -7.35 9.11 -1.23
N LEU A 19 -8.37 8.25 -1.18
CA LEU A 19 -9.55 8.42 -0.32
C LEU A 19 -9.20 8.42 1.17
N ALA A 20 -8.15 7.72 1.58
CA ALA A 20 -7.68 7.72 2.97
C ALA A 20 -7.25 9.10 3.47
N LYS A 21 -6.99 10.05 2.57
CA LYS A 21 -6.67 11.45 2.91
C LYS A 21 -7.88 12.25 3.42
N SER A 22 -9.10 11.82 3.09
CA SER A 22 -10.34 12.56 3.38
C SER A 22 -11.38 11.72 4.13
N VAL A 23 -11.30 10.40 4.06
CA VAL A 23 -12.24 9.45 4.67
C VAL A 23 -11.52 8.59 5.70
N ASN A 24 -12.22 8.25 6.77
CA ASN A 24 -11.67 7.38 7.82
C ASN A 24 -11.23 6.00 7.25
N PRO A 25 -9.99 5.55 7.55
CA PRO A 25 -9.45 4.27 7.06
C PRO A 25 -10.31 3.05 7.39
N PHE A 26 -10.87 2.95 8.60
CA PHE A 26 -11.71 1.80 8.98
C PHE A 26 -13.02 1.75 8.18
N ARG A 27 -13.62 2.90 7.89
CA ARG A 27 -14.80 2.96 7.02
C ARG A 27 -14.46 2.56 5.59
N LEU A 28 -13.30 2.94 5.07
CA LEU A 28 -12.84 2.49 3.74
C LEU A 28 -12.60 0.98 3.70
N ILE A 29 -11.99 0.41 4.75
CA ILE A 29 -11.84 -1.04 4.90
C ILE A 29 -13.22 -1.71 4.99
N GLY A 30 -14.18 -1.15 5.74
CA GLY A 30 -15.55 -1.66 5.84
C GLY A 30 -16.30 -1.63 4.51
N VAL A 31 -16.17 -0.55 3.73
CA VAL A 31 -16.71 -0.44 2.37
C VAL A 31 -16.10 -1.51 1.46
N GLY A 32 -14.76 -1.61 1.43
CA GLY A 32 -14.08 -2.61 0.59
C GLY A 32 -14.46 -4.04 0.99
N SER A 33 -14.48 -4.35 2.29
CA SER A 33 -14.91 -5.64 2.82
C SER A 33 -16.36 -5.97 2.47
N SER A 34 -17.25 -4.97 2.45
CA SER A 34 -18.64 -5.16 2.00
C SER A 34 -18.73 -5.46 0.52
N VAL A 35 -17.97 -4.75 -0.31
CA VAL A 35 -17.88 -5.02 -1.75
C VAL A 35 -17.35 -6.43 -2.00
N CYS A 36 -16.29 -6.85 -1.30
CA CYS A 36 -15.80 -8.23 -1.34
C CYS A 36 -16.89 -9.22 -0.96
N THR A 37 -17.55 -9.02 0.19
CA THR A 37 -18.58 -9.95 0.69
C THR A 37 -19.72 -10.13 -0.31
N LEU A 38 -20.25 -9.03 -0.87
CA LEU A 38 -21.32 -9.08 -1.87
C LEU A 38 -20.86 -9.75 -3.17
N ALA A 39 -19.62 -9.46 -3.60
CA ALA A 39 -19.04 -10.06 -4.78
C ALA A 39 -18.76 -11.56 -4.60
N MET A 40 -18.36 -12.01 -3.41
CA MET A 40 -18.23 -13.43 -3.06
C MET A 40 -19.57 -14.16 -3.14
N ILE A 41 -20.64 -13.56 -2.59
CA ILE A 41 -22.00 -14.09 -2.72
C ILE A 41 -22.39 -14.20 -4.20
N GLY A 42 -22.07 -13.17 -4.99
CA GLY A 42 -22.27 -13.16 -6.44
C GLY A 42 -21.51 -14.29 -7.16
N CYS A 43 -20.27 -14.60 -6.76
CA CYS A 43 -19.52 -15.73 -7.29
C CYS A 43 -20.22 -17.07 -7.01
N GLY A 44 -20.79 -17.25 -5.82
CA GLY A 44 -21.56 -18.44 -5.49
C GLY A 44 -22.83 -18.61 -6.33
N PHE A 45 -23.51 -17.51 -6.68
CA PHE A 45 -24.69 -17.51 -7.56
C PHE A 45 -24.38 -17.43 -9.06
N SER A 46 -23.10 -17.45 -9.44
CA SER A 46 -22.72 -17.26 -10.84
C SER A 46 -23.28 -18.38 -11.74
N PHE A 47 -23.84 -17.94 -12.86
CA PHE A 47 -24.50 -18.79 -13.86
C PHE A 47 -23.69 -18.94 -15.16
N ASN A 48 -22.71 -18.07 -15.39
CA ASN A 48 -21.81 -18.15 -16.54
C ASN A 48 -20.41 -17.60 -16.21
N PHE A 49 -19.46 -17.82 -17.12
CA PHE A 49 -18.07 -17.38 -17.00
C PHE A 49 -17.92 -15.86 -16.79
N TRP A 50 -18.72 -15.05 -17.48
CA TRP A 50 -18.64 -13.59 -17.39
C TRP A 50 -19.12 -13.07 -16.03
N SER A 51 -20.21 -13.65 -15.50
CA SER A 51 -20.74 -13.32 -14.18
C SER A 51 -19.69 -13.55 -13.09
N ILE A 52 -19.06 -14.73 -13.04
CA ILE A 52 -18.01 -15.00 -12.07
C ILE A 52 -16.76 -14.12 -12.29
N THR A 53 -16.43 -13.80 -13.54
CA THR A 53 -15.28 -12.92 -13.87
C THR A 53 -15.50 -11.50 -13.35
N ILE A 54 -16.69 -10.93 -13.54
CA ILE A 54 -17.05 -9.60 -13.02
C ILE A 54 -17.04 -9.61 -11.49
N CYS A 55 -17.65 -10.63 -10.87
CA CYS A 55 -17.62 -10.74 -9.41
C CYS A 55 -16.19 -10.89 -8.88
N ARG A 56 -15.30 -11.64 -9.56
CA ARG A 56 -13.89 -11.74 -9.18
C ARG A 56 -13.16 -10.40 -9.27
N MET A 57 -13.45 -9.60 -10.30
CA MET A 57 -12.92 -8.25 -10.42
C MET A 57 -13.39 -7.36 -9.25
N LEU A 58 -14.68 -7.43 -8.87
CA LEU A 58 -15.22 -6.70 -7.72
C LEU A 58 -14.60 -7.12 -6.38
N VAL A 59 -14.20 -8.39 -6.23
CA VAL A 59 -13.42 -8.80 -5.05
C VAL A 59 -12.05 -8.11 -5.03
N GLY A 60 -11.38 -8.00 -6.18
CA GLY A 60 -10.14 -7.21 -6.27
C GLY A 60 -10.33 -5.75 -5.86
N VAL A 61 -11.46 -5.15 -6.25
CA VAL A 61 -11.85 -3.77 -5.82
C VAL A 61 -11.92 -3.69 -4.30
N GLY A 62 -12.60 -4.63 -3.64
CA GLY A 62 -12.75 -4.60 -2.19
C GLY A 62 -11.46 -4.87 -1.42
N GLU A 63 -10.63 -5.80 -1.91
CA GLU A 63 -9.37 -6.18 -1.25
C GLU A 63 -8.29 -5.09 -1.34
N ALA A 64 -8.35 -4.27 -2.38
CA ALA A 64 -7.48 -3.11 -2.57
C ALA A 64 -7.48 -2.13 -1.37
N SER A 65 -8.62 -1.98 -0.68
CA SER A 65 -8.71 -1.12 0.50
C SER A 65 -7.93 -1.69 1.68
N PHE A 66 -7.96 -3.02 1.85
CA PHE A 66 -7.26 -3.68 2.95
C PHE A 66 -5.75 -3.63 2.74
N ILE A 67 -5.28 -3.94 1.54
CA ILE A 67 -3.85 -3.99 1.22
C ILE A 67 -3.17 -2.63 1.41
N SER A 68 -3.83 -1.54 0.99
CA SER A 68 -3.25 -0.20 1.06
C SER A 68 -3.34 0.43 2.46
N LEU A 69 -4.28 0.01 3.32
CA LEU A 69 -4.59 0.69 4.58
C LEU A 69 -4.17 -0.08 5.85
N ALA A 70 -4.15 -1.42 5.81
CA ALA A 70 -3.89 -2.23 6.99
C ALA A 70 -2.45 -2.06 7.52
N ALA A 71 -1.45 -2.18 6.65
CA ALA A 71 -0.04 -2.06 7.06
C ALA A 71 0.33 -0.67 7.63
N PRO A 72 -0.05 0.46 7.00
CA PRO A 72 0.14 1.79 7.59
C PRO A 72 -0.54 1.93 8.95
N PHE A 73 -1.75 1.36 9.10
CA PHE A 73 -2.50 1.42 10.36
C PHE A 73 -1.80 0.63 11.47
N ILE A 74 -1.34 -0.58 11.17
CA ILE A 74 -0.61 -1.42 12.12
C ILE A 74 0.67 -0.72 12.54
N ASP A 75 1.43 -0.19 11.58
CA ASP A 75 2.68 0.51 11.87
C ASP A 75 2.45 1.78 12.71
N ASP A 76 1.35 2.51 12.49
CA ASP A 76 1.01 3.70 13.28
C ASP A 76 0.71 3.40 14.75
N ASN A 77 0.17 2.23 15.05
CA ASN A 77 -0.29 1.83 16.39
C ASN A 77 0.66 0.84 17.09
N ALA A 78 1.61 0.26 16.37
CA ALA A 78 2.59 -0.66 16.93
C ALA A 78 3.48 0.04 17.99
N PRO A 79 3.85 -0.64 19.08
CA PRO A 79 4.81 -0.14 20.06
C PRO A 79 6.13 0.27 19.42
N VAL A 80 6.75 1.33 19.96
CA VAL A 80 8.07 1.80 19.51
C VAL A 80 9.08 0.66 19.68
N GLY A 81 9.77 0.30 18.60
CA GLY A 81 10.75 -0.80 18.58
C GLY A 81 10.19 -2.20 18.31
N GLN A 82 8.88 -2.35 18.05
CA GLN A 82 8.27 -3.64 17.66
C GLN A 82 7.52 -3.57 16.32
N LYS A 83 7.71 -2.48 15.57
CA LYS A 83 6.97 -2.18 14.34
C LYS A 83 7.14 -3.27 13.29
N ALA A 84 8.36 -3.77 13.12
CA ALA A 84 8.64 -4.79 12.13
C ALA A 84 8.00 -6.14 12.50
N ALA A 85 7.99 -6.51 13.78
CA ALA A 85 7.32 -7.71 14.28
C ALA A 85 5.80 -7.65 14.09
N TRP A 86 5.15 -6.52 14.37
CA TRP A 86 3.71 -6.36 14.13
C TRP A 86 3.34 -6.46 12.65
N LEU A 87 4.15 -5.87 11.76
CA LEU A 87 4.00 -6.04 10.31
C LEU A 87 4.22 -7.50 9.90
N ALA A 88 5.22 -8.18 10.46
CA ALA A 88 5.46 -9.59 10.17
C ALA A 88 4.32 -10.50 10.62
N ILE A 89 3.75 -10.29 11.81
CA ILE A 89 2.55 -11.00 12.28
C ILE A 89 1.38 -10.78 11.31
N PHE A 90 1.23 -9.58 10.76
CA PHE A 90 0.21 -9.31 9.76
C PHE A 90 0.45 -10.07 8.45
N TYR A 91 1.66 -10.02 7.90
CA TYR A 91 1.97 -10.70 6.64
C TYR A 91 2.02 -12.22 6.76
N MET A 92 2.31 -12.80 7.94
CA MET A 92 2.24 -14.25 8.14
C MET A 92 0.81 -14.80 7.94
N CYS A 93 -0.22 -13.95 8.07
CA CYS A 93 -1.59 -14.36 7.83
C CYS A 93 -1.81 -14.79 6.37
N MET A 94 -0.99 -14.32 5.42
CA MET A 94 -1.09 -14.71 4.01
C MET A 94 -0.79 -16.21 3.79
N PRO A 95 0.39 -16.76 4.18
CA PRO A 95 0.64 -18.20 4.05
C PRO A 95 -0.30 -19.07 4.89
N VAL A 96 -0.73 -18.60 6.07
CA VAL A 96 -1.77 -19.29 6.86
C VAL A 96 -3.10 -19.35 6.10
N GLY A 97 -3.53 -18.24 5.52
CA GLY A 97 -4.74 -18.17 4.71
C GLY A 97 -4.68 -19.08 3.49
N TYR A 98 -3.54 -19.11 2.79
CA TYR A 98 -3.31 -20.03 1.67
C TYR A 98 -3.42 -21.49 2.11
N ALA A 99 -2.80 -21.86 3.23
CA ALA A 99 -2.90 -23.20 3.81
C ALA A 99 -4.35 -23.62 4.07
N LEU A 100 -5.09 -22.78 4.79
CA LEU A 100 -6.49 -23.02 5.13
C LEU A 100 -7.36 -23.08 3.88
N GLY A 101 -7.09 -22.22 2.90
CA GLY A 101 -7.76 -22.18 1.60
C GLY A 101 -7.54 -23.45 0.78
N CYS A 102 -6.32 -23.98 0.73
CA CYS A 102 -6.03 -25.24 0.03
C CYS A 102 -6.73 -26.43 0.68
N VAL A 103 -6.68 -26.54 2.01
CA VAL A 103 -7.35 -27.63 2.76
C VAL A 103 -8.86 -27.54 2.56
N TYR A 104 -9.43 -26.35 2.74
CA TYR A 104 -10.86 -26.11 2.56
C TYR A 104 -11.32 -26.33 1.12
N GLY A 105 -10.56 -25.83 0.13
CA GLY A 105 -10.84 -26.03 -1.29
C GLY A 105 -10.82 -27.50 -1.70
N GLY A 106 -9.90 -28.28 -1.15
CA GLY A 106 -9.85 -29.74 -1.34
C GLY A 106 -11.11 -30.43 -0.81
N LEU A 107 -11.48 -30.16 0.45
CA LEU A 107 -12.67 -30.74 1.09
C LEU A 107 -13.98 -30.30 0.45
N ALA A 108 -14.10 -29.01 0.12
CA ALA A 108 -15.27 -28.46 -0.54
C ALA A 108 -15.40 -29.01 -1.97
N GLY A 109 -14.29 -29.27 -2.66
CA GLY A 109 -14.29 -29.88 -4.00
C GLY A 109 -14.69 -31.35 -4.02
N THR A 110 -14.39 -32.12 -2.95
CA THR A 110 -14.69 -33.55 -2.87
C THR A 110 -16.09 -33.84 -2.31
N HIS A 111 -16.56 -33.06 -1.35
CA HIS A 111 -17.80 -33.34 -0.60
C HIS A 111 -18.93 -32.33 -0.84
N LEU A 112 -18.62 -31.14 -1.35
CA LEU A 112 -19.57 -30.06 -1.57
C LEU A 112 -19.55 -29.58 -3.03
N ASN A 113 -20.43 -28.64 -3.37
CA ASN A 113 -20.34 -27.92 -4.63
C ASN A 113 -19.27 -26.81 -4.51
N TRP A 114 -18.47 -26.58 -5.56
CA TRP A 114 -17.47 -25.49 -5.58
C TRP A 114 -18.05 -24.11 -5.21
N ARG A 115 -19.35 -23.89 -5.43
CA ARG A 115 -20.06 -22.66 -5.04
C ARG A 115 -20.02 -22.39 -3.54
N PHE A 116 -20.03 -23.43 -2.72
CA PHE A 116 -19.95 -23.29 -1.26
C PHE A 116 -18.66 -22.63 -0.82
N ALA A 117 -17.57 -22.78 -1.58
CA ALA A 117 -16.31 -22.13 -1.28
C ALA A 117 -16.47 -20.62 -1.16
N PHE A 118 -17.26 -20.03 -2.08
CA PHE A 118 -17.51 -18.60 -2.13
C PHE A 118 -18.50 -18.13 -1.06
N TRP A 119 -19.51 -18.93 -0.72
CA TRP A 119 -20.48 -18.57 0.32
C TRP A 119 -19.87 -18.62 1.72
N VAL A 120 -19.04 -19.61 2.02
CA VAL A 120 -18.34 -19.70 3.31
C VAL A 120 -17.40 -18.51 3.48
N GLU A 121 -16.63 -18.16 2.44
CA GLU A 121 -15.78 -16.98 2.46
C GLU A 121 -16.58 -15.70 2.72
N ALA A 122 -17.73 -15.52 2.05
CA ALA A 122 -18.62 -14.38 2.30
C ALA A 122 -19.11 -14.32 3.76
N ILE A 123 -19.49 -15.45 4.34
CA ILE A 123 -19.94 -15.52 5.74
C ILE A 123 -18.80 -15.16 6.70
N VAL A 124 -17.59 -15.65 6.43
CA VAL A 124 -16.40 -15.34 7.25
C VAL A 124 -16.02 -13.86 7.15
N MET A 125 -16.17 -13.23 5.97
CA MET A 125 -15.86 -11.81 5.76
C MET A 125 -16.91 -10.85 6.34
N LEU A 126 -18.18 -11.27 6.44
CA LEU A 126 -19.29 -10.40 6.85
C LEU A 126 -19.09 -9.71 8.23
N PRO A 127 -18.63 -10.38 9.30
CA PRO A 127 -18.33 -9.73 10.57
C PRO A 127 -17.28 -8.61 10.43
N PHE A 128 -16.25 -8.80 9.61
CA PHE A 128 -15.20 -7.78 9.40
C PHE A 128 -15.75 -6.57 8.64
N ALA A 129 -16.63 -6.80 7.66
CA ALA A 129 -17.34 -5.72 6.97
C ALA A 129 -18.19 -4.88 7.95
N ILE A 130 -18.92 -5.54 8.86
CA ILE A 130 -19.73 -4.87 9.90
C ILE A 130 -18.82 -4.10 10.87
N LEU A 131 -17.74 -4.72 11.36
CA LEU A 131 -16.79 -4.08 12.28
C LEU A 131 -16.18 -2.82 11.69
N GLY A 132 -15.88 -2.79 10.37
CA GLY A 132 -15.36 -1.60 9.70
C GLY A 132 -16.27 -0.36 9.80
N PHE A 133 -17.58 -0.54 9.96
CA PHE A 133 -18.53 0.57 10.15
C PHE A 133 -18.76 0.92 11.62
N ILE A 134 -18.59 -0.04 12.54
CA ILE A 134 -18.83 0.14 13.98
C ILE A 134 -17.60 0.70 14.70
N MET A 135 -16.39 0.36 14.24
CA MET A 135 -15.15 0.82 14.88
C MET A 135 -15.06 2.34 14.89
N LYS A 136 -14.67 2.87 16.07
CA LYS A 136 -14.51 4.31 16.29
C LYS A 136 -13.52 4.87 15.26
N PRO A 137 -13.78 6.06 14.68
CA PRO A 137 -12.89 6.64 13.68
C PRO A 137 -11.51 6.93 14.30
N SER A 138 -10.54 6.08 14.00
CA SER A 138 -9.11 6.37 14.21
C SER A 138 -8.51 6.84 12.90
N GLN A 139 -7.74 7.92 12.94
CA GLN A 139 -7.07 8.45 11.76
C GLN A 139 -5.67 7.84 11.63
N LEU A 140 -5.21 7.65 10.40
CA LEU A 140 -3.79 7.35 10.12
C LEU A 140 -2.95 8.60 10.39
N LYS A 141 -1.69 8.42 10.78
CA LYS A 141 -0.76 9.54 11.02
C LYS A 141 -0.55 10.33 9.72
N GLY A 142 -0.49 11.65 9.83
CA GLY A 142 -0.27 12.56 8.70
C GLY A 142 -1.53 13.06 7.99
N PHE A 143 -2.72 12.66 8.44
CA PHE A 143 -3.98 13.27 7.98
C PHE A 143 -4.55 14.18 9.06
N ALA A 144 -4.72 15.46 8.74
CA ALA A 144 -5.32 16.43 9.65
C ALA A 144 -6.79 16.05 9.97
N PRO A 145 -7.31 16.35 11.18
CA PRO A 145 -8.72 16.16 11.50
C PRO A 145 -9.59 16.92 10.48
N ALA A 146 -10.62 16.26 9.94
CA ALA A 146 -11.60 16.89 9.04
C ALA A 146 -12.26 18.14 9.67
N GLU A 147 -12.23 18.26 11.00
CA GLU A 147 -12.68 19.44 11.76
C GLU A 147 -11.76 20.66 11.60
N SER A 148 -10.45 20.48 11.47
CA SER A 148 -9.49 21.58 11.28
C SER A 148 -9.69 22.29 9.93
N LYS A 149 -10.02 21.53 8.87
CA LYS A 149 -10.34 22.10 7.56
C LYS A 149 -11.63 22.93 7.56
N LYS A 150 -12.63 22.53 8.35
CA LYS A 150 -13.87 23.30 8.52
C LYS A 150 -13.64 24.58 9.35
N ALA A 151 -12.77 24.51 10.36
CA ALA A 151 -12.37 25.65 11.17
C ALA A 151 -11.55 26.69 10.35
N LEU A 152 -10.57 26.24 9.55
CA LEU A 152 -9.76 27.11 8.68
C LEU A 152 -10.61 27.83 7.63
N ILE A 153 -11.57 27.13 6.99
CA ILE A 153 -12.49 27.76 6.04
C ILE A 153 -13.42 28.77 6.74
N SER A 154 -13.81 28.51 8.00
CA SER A 154 -14.65 29.44 8.77
C SER A 154 -13.90 30.66 9.31
N ILE A 155 -12.59 30.58 9.49
CA ILE A 155 -11.74 31.70 9.93
C ILE A 155 -11.48 32.66 8.76
N ASP A 156 -11.23 32.13 7.55
CA ASP A 156 -11.06 32.95 6.33
C ASP A 156 -12.34 33.70 5.91
N THR A 157 -13.52 33.26 6.35
CA THR A 157 -14.78 33.99 6.10
C THR A 157 -15.14 35.01 7.18
N ALA A 158 -14.35 35.11 8.26
CA ALA A 158 -14.69 35.91 9.43
C ALA A 158 -13.76 37.11 9.67
N VAL A 159 -12.80 37.39 8.78
CA VAL A 159 -11.97 38.61 8.86
C VAL A 159 -12.60 39.70 7.97
N PRO A 160 -13.05 40.84 8.53
CA PRO A 160 -13.42 41.99 7.72
C PRO A 160 -12.14 42.68 7.25
N GLU A 161 -11.78 42.52 5.99
CA GLU A 161 -10.67 43.26 5.38
C GLU A 161 -11.17 44.66 4.98
N VAL A 162 -10.60 45.66 5.64
CA VAL A 162 -10.73 47.09 5.32
C VAL A 162 -10.03 47.34 3.98
N GLU A 163 -10.66 48.18 3.14
CA GLU A 163 -10.14 48.63 1.84
C GLU A 163 -8.66 49.04 1.91
N ASP A 164 -7.86 48.53 0.98
CA ASP A 164 -6.81 49.33 0.35
C ASP A 164 -6.59 48.92 -1.11
N THR A 165 -6.31 49.93 -1.92
CA THR A 165 -6.60 50.01 -3.35
C THR A 165 -5.39 49.59 -4.18
N GLU A 166 -5.30 48.35 -4.66
CA GLU A 166 -4.24 48.01 -5.65
C GLU A 166 -4.49 46.76 -6.56
N ALA A 167 -5.75 46.35 -6.77
CA ALA A 167 -6.08 45.17 -7.60
C ALA A 167 -6.78 45.49 -8.95
N LEU A 168 -6.48 46.64 -9.56
CA LEU A 168 -7.14 47.08 -10.80
C LEU A 168 -6.43 46.65 -12.11
N ASN A 169 -5.24 46.04 -12.05
CA ASN A 169 -4.46 45.71 -13.25
C ASN A 169 -4.48 44.25 -13.71
N VAL A 170 -5.13 43.33 -12.99
CA VAL A 170 -5.20 41.91 -13.43
C VAL A 170 -6.51 41.59 -14.18
N LYS A 171 -7.54 42.42 -14.04
CA LYS A 171 -8.87 42.17 -14.64
C LYS A 171 -9.01 42.62 -16.10
N VAL A 172 -7.98 43.26 -16.66
CA VAL A 172 -8.01 43.79 -18.04
C VAL A 172 -7.48 42.78 -19.07
N SER A 173 -6.63 41.81 -18.68
CA SER A 173 -6.05 40.86 -19.64
C SER A 173 -6.94 39.64 -19.94
N ALA A 174 -8.00 39.38 -19.16
CA ALA A 174 -8.91 38.26 -19.40
C ALA A 174 -10.09 38.62 -20.32
N ARG A 175 -10.29 39.92 -20.62
CA ARG A 175 -11.42 40.40 -21.43
C ARG A 175 -11.17 40.34 -22.94
N SER A 176 -9.94 40.07 -23.39
CA SER A 176 -9.59 40.05 -24.81
C SER A 176 -9.76 38.69 -25.49
N MET A 177 -10.26 37.66 -24.80
CA MET A 177 -10.52 36.34 -25.39
C MET A 177 -11.99 35.90 -25.35
N GLU A 178 -12.90 36.74 -24.83
CA GLU A 178 -14.36 36.46 -24.80
C GLU A 178 -15.14 37.11 -25.96
N GLU A 179 -14.58 38.05 -26.71
CA GLU A 179 -15.30 38.76 -27.78
C GLU A 179 -15.38 37.99 -29.11
N GLU A 180 -14.62 36.91 -29.29
CA GLU A 180 -14.62 36.16 -30.57
C GLU A 180 -15.66 35.02 -30.61
N SER A 181 -16.18 34.59 -29.45
CA SER A 181 -17.18 33.51 -29.34
C SER A 181 -18.63 34.00 -29.44
N SER A 182 -18.90 35.28 -29.20
CA SER A 182 -20.27 35.83 -29.19
C SER A 182 -20.80 36.12 -30.61
N HIS A 183 -19.91 36.23 -31.60
CA HIS A 183 -20.28 36.63 -32.97
C HIS A 183 -20.76 35.47 -33.85
N VAL A 184 -20.56 34.21 -33.44
CA VAL A 184 -20.98 33.00 -34.18
C VAL A 184 -22.37 32.54 -33.76
N PHE A 185 -22.77 32.79 -32.51
CA PHE A 185 -24.02 32.25 -31.95
C PHE A 185 -25.27 33.10 -32.32
N SER A 186 -25.10 34.38 -32.66
CA SER A 186 -26.23 35.25 -33.05
C SER A 186 -26.81 34.95 -34.43
N LYS A 187 -26.13 34.14 -35.26
CA LYS A 187 -26.55 33.83 -36.65
C LYS A 187 -27.48 32.62 -36.80
N LEU A 188 -27.83 31.89 -35.73
CA LEU A 188 -28.48 30.58 -35.86
C LEU A 188 -29.85 30.41 -35.18
N VAL A 189 -30.46 31.45 -34.59
CA VAL A 189 -31.81 31.29 -34.00
C VAL A 189 -32.70 32.46 -34.42
N HIS A 190 -33.55 32.19 -35.42
CA HIS A 190 -34.66 33.05 -35.82
C HIS A 190 -35.94 32.53 -35.14
N ILE A 191 -36.71 33.46 -34.55
CA ILE A 191 -38.16 33.38 -34.19
C ILE A 191 -38.53 32.86 -32.77
N GLN A 192 -38.85 33.86 -31.93
CA GLN A 192 -40.06 34.04 -31.08
C GLN A 192 -40.26 33.18 -29.82
N ASP A 193 -39.88 33.73 -28.64
CA ASP A 193 -40.78 33.93 -27.46
C ASP A 193 -39.99 34.58 -26.27
N PRO A 194 -40.20 35.87 -25.91
CA PRO A 194 -39.32 36.61 -24.99
C PRO A 194 -39.52 36.35 -23.49
N GLN A 195 -40.40 35.43 -23.07
CA GLN A 195 -40.67 35.16 -21.63
C GLN A 195 -40.13 33.82 -21.12
N ARG A 196 -39.63 32.92 -21.99
CA ARG A 196 -39.04 31.63 -21.58
C ARG A 196 -37.52 31.65 -21.45
N GLU A 197 -36.88 32.71 -21.93
CA GLU A 197 -35.42 32.82 -22.06
C GLU A 197 -34.71 33.14 -20.74
N GLN A 198 -35.32 33.93 -19.84
CA GLN A 198 -34.66 34.29 -18.57
C GLN A 198 -34.52 33.11 -17.60
N ASN A 199 -35.52 32.24 -17.50
CA ASN A 199 -35.45 31.06 -16.62
C ASN A 199 -34.57 29.93 -17.20
N PHE A 200 -34.44 29.83 -18.53
CA PHE A 200 -33.62 28.82 -19.18
C PHE A 200 -32.13 29.19 -19.18
N THR A 201 -31.80 30.48 -19.39
CA THR A 201 -30.42 30.96 -19.40
C THR A 201 -29.77 30.98 -18.01
N GLN A 202 -30.54 31.23 -16.94
CA GLN A 202 -30.03 31.18 -15.56
C GLN A 202 -29.76 29.74 -15.08
N THR A 203 -30.53 28.76 -15.57
CA THR A 203 -30.33 27.34 -15.28
C THR A 203 -29.16 26.74 -16.07
N ILE A 204 -28.90 27.23 -17.28
CA ILE A 204 -27.73 26.82 -18.10
C ILE A 204 -26.42 27.41 -17.56
N ASN A 205 -26.43 28.67 -17.10
CA ASN A 205 -25.22 29.29 -16.53
C ASN A 205 -24.81 28.68 -15.18
N SER A 206 -25.76 28.24 -14.37
CA SER A 206 -25.47 27.55 -13.10
C SER A 206 -25.01 26.10 -13.31
N SER A 207 -25.58 25.37 -14.27
CA SER A 207 -25.18 23.99 -14.58
C SER A 207 -23.84 23.88 -15.33
N SER A 208 -23.53 24.83 -16.21
CA SER A 208 -22.22 24.92 -16.88
C SER A 208 -21.10 25.39 -15.95
N PHE A 209 -21.39 26.33 -15.04
CA PHE A 209 -20.45 26.77 -14.00
C PHE A 209 -20.18 25.67 -12.97
N LEU A 210 -21.21 24.95 -12.51
CA LEU A 210 -21.04 23.77 -11.63
C LEU A 210 -20.32 22.63 -12.35
N GLY A 211 -20.58 22.41 -13.64
CA GLY A 211 -19.88 21.43 -14.46
C GLY A 211 -18.39 21.75 -14.64
N MET A 212 -18.05 23.00 -14.95
CA MET A 212 -16.65 23.46 -15.04
C MET A 212 -15.94 23.45 -13.68
N GLN A 213 -16.64 23.79 -12.59
CA GLN A 213 -16.05 23.77 -11.24
C GLN A 213 -15.86 22.34 -10.71
N CYS A 214 -16.77 21.40 -11.03
CA CYS A 214 -16.60 19.99 -10.73
C CYS A 214 -15.46 19.35 -11.58
N ALA A 215 -15.35 19.74 -12.85
CA ALA A 215 -14.25 19.31 -13.72
C ALA A 215 -12.90 19.87 -13.25
N SER A 216 -12.82 21.13 -12.84
CA SER A 216 -11.58 21.74 -12.32
C SER A 216 -11.15 21.15 -10.97
N ILE A 217 -12.11 20.84 -10.09
CA ILE A 217 -11.83 20.15 -8.82
C ILE A 217 -11.29 18.74 -9.07
N ASN A 218 -11.91 17.95 -9.95
CA ASN A 218 -11.44 16.59 -10.29
C ASN A 218 -10.05 16.60 -10.94
N LEU A 219 -9.79 17.54 -11.86
CA LEU A 219 -8.48 17.65 -12.51
C LEU A 219 -7.38 18.04 -11.52
N SER A 220 -7.67 18.93 -10.56
CA SER A 220 -6.73 19.32 -9.50
C SER A 220 -6.40 18.18 -8.51
N GLN A 221 -7.37 17.30 -8.23
CA GLN A 221 -7.16 16.14 -7.36
C GLN A 221 -6.34 15.06 -8.08
N PHE A 222 -6.63 14.83 -9.36
CA PHE A 222 -5.85 13.92 -10.19
C PHE A 222 -4.41 14.41 -10.35
N SER A 223 -4.20 15.71 -10.61
CA SER A 223 -2.86 16.30 -10.70
C SER A 223 -2.03 16.10 -9.43
N ARG A 224 -2.61 16.38 -8.25
CA ARG A 224 -1.95 16.14 -6.95
C ARG A 224 -1.63 14.67 -6.72
N PHE A 225 -2.52 13.77 -7.14
CA PHE A 225 -2.29 12.34 -7.02
C PHE A 225 -1.12 11.86 -7.89
N ILE A 226 -0.99 12.38 -9.12
CA ILE A 226 0.17 12.09 -9.99
C ILE A 226 1.46 12.65 -9.38
N GLU A 227 1.42 13.87 -8.84
CA GLU A 227 2.55 14.47 -8.13
C GLU A 227 2.99 13.62 -6.93
N ASP A 228 2.06 13.09 -6.14
CA ASP A 228 2.39 12.19 -5.03
C ASP A 228 3.08 10.89 -5.51
N ILE A 229 2.65 10.33 -6.64
CA ILE A 229 3.32 9.16 -7.25
C ILE A 229 4.72 9.53 -7.72
N GLU A 230 4.89 10.69 -8.35
CA GLU A 230 6.20 11.17 -8.80
C GLU A 230 7.16 11.33 -7.63
N VAL A 231 6.70 11.90 -6.51
CA VAL A 231 7.49 12.01 -5.27
C VAL A 231 7.99 10.64 -4.80
N LEU A 232 7.14 9.60 -4.86
CA LEU A 232 7.56 8.24 -4.51
C LEU A 232 8.59 7.69 -5.49
N LEU A 233 8.37 7.86 -6.79
CA LEU A 233 9.23 7.31 -7.85
C LEU A 233 10.55 8.07 -8.04
N VAL A 234 10.70 9.25 -7.44
CA VAL A 234 11.96 10.00 -7.39
C VAL A 234 12.77 9.68 -6.12
N ASP A 235 12.11 9.20 -5.06
CA ASP A 235 12.81 8.80 -3.84
C ASP A 235 13.66 7.54 -4.06
N LYS A 236 14.98 7.70 -3.94
CA LYS A 236 15.96 6.64 -4.23
C LYS A 236 15.79 5.42 -3.32
N VAL A 237 15.43 5.65 -2.05
CA VAL A 237 15.26 4.58 -1.05
C VAL A 237 14.04 3.75 -1.42
N TYR A 238 12.92 4.41 -1.73
CA TYR A 238 11.70 3.76 -2.19
C TYR A 238 11.92 2.96 -3.48
N VAL A 239 12.53 3.57 -4.50
CA VAL A 239 12.76 2.92 -5.81
C VAL A 239 13.68 1.71 -5.70
N VAL A 240 14.79 1.81 -4.94
CA VAL A 240 15.70 0.66 -4.77
C VAL A 240 15.01 -0.49 -4.04
N ASN A 241 14.22 -0.19 -3.00
CA ASN A 241 13.43 -1.22 -2.33
C ASN A 241 12.40 -1.85 -3.28
N LEU A 242 11.70 -1.01 -4.07
CA LEU A 242 10.70 -1.44 -5.04
C LEU A 242 11.27 -2.36 -6.12
N LEU A 243 12.40 -2.00 -6.71
CA LEU A 243 13.07 -2.82 -7.74
C LEU A 243 13.50 -4.18 -7.18
N GLY A 244 14.11 -4.20 -5.99
CA GLY A 244 14.48 -5.44 -5.32
C GLY A 244 13.25 -6.29 -5.01
N TYR A 245 12.18 -5.67 -4.51
CA TYR A 245 10.94 -6.36 -4.16
C TYR A 245 10.19 -6.91 -5.38
N CYS A 246 10.22 -6.23 -6.54
CA CYS A 246 9.70 -6.77 -7.80
C CYS A 246 10.48 -8.00 -8.27
N ALA A 247 11.82 -7.92 -8.28
CA ALA A 247 12.67 -9.04 -8.69
C ALA A 247 12.55 -10.25 -7.74
N TYR A 248 12.44 -9.98 -6.44
CA TYR A 248 12.12 -10.98 -5.42
C TYR A 248 10.77 -11.68 -5.68
N ASN A 249 9.69 -10.89 -5.87
CA ASN A 249 8.35 -11.43 -6.11
C ASN A 249 8.24 -12.14 -7.47
N PHE A 250 9.06 -11.77 -8.45
CA PHE A 250 9.16 -12.53 -9.71
C PHE A 250 9.59 -13.98 -9.45
N VAL A 251 10.62 -14.19 -8.62
CA VAL A 251 11.09 -15.55 -8.28
C VAL A 251 10.04 -16.30 -7.47
N LEU A 252 9.46 -15.67 -6.46
CA LEU A 252 8.44 -16.32 -5.63
C LEU A 252 7.14 -16.62 -6.38
N GLY A 253 6.72 -15.75 -7.30
CA GLY A 253 5.56 -16.01 -8.16
C GLY A 253 5.76 -17.24 -9.02
N ALA A 254 6.93 -17.37 -9.64
CA ALA A 254 7.27 -18.53 -10.45
C ALA A 254 7.43 -19.80 -9.62
N TYR A 255 8.02 -19.72 -8.43
CA TYR A 255 8.03 -20.84 -7.49
C TYR A 255 6.61 -21.26 -7.13
N SER A 256 5.77 -20.35 -6.65
CA SER A 256 4.39 -20.65 -6.25
C SER A 256 3.60 -21.43 -7.31
N TYR A 257 3.82 -21.13 -8.60
CA TYR A 257 3.13 -21.79 -9.70
C TYR A 257 3.81 -23.08 -10.20
N TRP A 258 5.13 -23.06 -10.44
CA TRP A 258 5.84 -24.16 -11.11
C TRP A 258 6.54 -25.13 -10.17
N TRP A 259 6.68 -24.78 -8.90
CA TRP A 259 7.47 -25.53 -7.92
C TRP A 259 7.01 -27.00 -7.76
N PRO A 260 5.72 -27.32 -7.56
CA PRO A 260 5.30 -28.72 -7.46
C PRO A 260 5.62 -29.52 -8.72
N LYS A 261 5.45 -28.90 -9.89
CA LYS A 261 5.73 -29.53 -11.18
C LYS A 261 7.24 -29.77 -11.35
N ALA A 262 8.08 -28.83 -10.95
CA ALA A 262 9.53 -28.98 -10.97
C ALA A 262 9.95 -30.14 -10.05
N VAL A 263 9.47 -30.19 -8.81
CA VAL A 263 9.77 -31.26 -7.84
C VAL A 263 9.35 -32.63 -8.38
N TYR A 264 8.13 -32.74 -8.92
CA TYR A 264 7.63 -33.96 -9.55
C TYR A 264 8.57 -34.46 -10.66
N ASN A 265 8.93 -33.59 -11.61
CA ASN A 265 9.76 -34.00 -12.75
C ASN A 265 11.21 -34.29 -12.36
N ILE A 266 11.71 -33.64 -11.30
CA ILE A 266 13.11 -33.79 -10.86
C ILE A 266 13.31 -35.07 -10.02
N TYR A 267 12.35 -35.40 -9.15
CA TYR A 267 12.47 -36.47 -8.16
C TYR A 267 11.46 -37.62 -8.35
N ASN A 268 10.55 -37.51 -9.31
CA ASN A 268 9.53 -38.51 -9.64
C ASN A 268 8.66 -38.94 -8.45
N THR A 269 8.29 -37.97 -7.60
CA THR A 269 7.44 -38.19 -6.42
C THR A 269 6.00 -37.74 -6.68
N SER A 270 5.02 -38.59 -6.36
CA SER A 270 3.58 -38.28 -6.50
C SER A 270 3.10 -37.23 -5.50
N ASP A 271 3.80 -37.07 -4.37
CA ASP A 271 3.40 -36.18 -3.28
C ASP A 271 3.98 -34.77 -3.43
N ALA A 272 4.43 -34.40 -4.63
CA ALA A 272 5.13 -33.15 -4.90
C ALA A 272 4.29 -31.91 -4.48
N ASP A 273 2.99 -31.90 -4.74
CA ASP A 273 2.09 -30.81 -4.35
C ASP A 273 2.00 -30.66 -2.83
N MET A 274 1.88 -31.78 -2.10
CA MET A 274 1.78 -31.77 -0.64
C MET A 274 3.10 -31.35 0.03
N ILE A 275 4.23 -31.85 -0.47
CA ILE A 275 5.57 -31.47 0.01
C ILE A 275 5.82 -29.99 -0.23
N SER A 276 5.51 -29.53 -1.45
CA SER A 276 5.68 -28.15 -1.88
C SER A 276 4.84 -27.19 -1.03
N GLY A 277 3.55 -27.47 -0.91
CA GLY A 277 2.64 -26.65 -0.12
C GLY A 277 2.99 -26.65 1.37
N GLY A 278 3.25 -27.82 1.96
CA GLY A 278 3.59 -27.94 3.38
C GLY A 278 4.86 -27.17 3.75
N MET A 279 5.88 -27.26 2.89
CA MET A 279 7.14 -26.53 3.06
C MET A 279 6.92 -25.02 3.00
N THR A 280 6.25 -24.51 1.96
CA THR A 280 5.98 -23.07 1.81
C THR A 280 5.15 -22.50 2.96
N ILE A 281 4.20 -23.27 3.52
CA ILE A 281 3.42 -22.83 4.68
C ILE A 281 4.33 -22.68 5.91
N ILE A 282 5.14 -23.69 6.21
CA ILE A 282 6.03 -23.69 7.38
C ILE A 282 7.09 -22.60 7.22
N SER A 283 7.81 -22.59 6.10
CA SER A 283 8.83 -21.60 5.77
C SER A 283 8.24 -20.18 5.72
N GLY A 284 7.01 -20.03 5.20
CA GLY A 284 6.35 -18.73 5.08
C GLY A 284 5.94 -18.14 6.42
N ILE A 285 5.39 -18.95 7.32
CA ILE A 285 5.05 -18.49 8.67
C ILE A 285 6.33 -18.16 9.45
N LEU A 286 7.27 -19.10 9.53
CA LEU A 286 8.49 -18.95 10.34
C LEU A 286 9.41 -17.88 9.78
N GLY A 287 9.61 -17.87 8.46
CA GLY A 287 10.45 -16.89 7.78
C GLY A 287 9.91 -15.48 7.96
N THR A 288 8.64 -15.24 7.63
CA THR A 288 8.03 -13.90 7.74
C THR A 288 8.14 -13.36 9.17
N LEU A 289 7.81 -14.17 10.18
CA LEU A 289 7.93 -13.80 11.59
C LEU A 289 9.38 -13.50 12.00
N ALA A 290 10.31 -14.39 11.64
CA ALA A 290 11.73 -14.22 11.95
C ALA A 290 12.28 -12.91 11.37
N GLY A 291 11.91 -12.57 10.14
CA GLY A 291 12.31 -11.33 9.48
C GLY A 291 11.94 -10.07 10.26
N GLY A 292 10.69 -9.97 10.70
CA GLY A 292 10.23 -8.83 11.49
C GLY A 292 10.90 -8.75 12.87
N TYR A 293 10.98 -9.90 13.55
CA TYR A 293 11.60 -9.97 14.88
C TYR A 293 13.09 -9.63 14.85
N VAL A 294 13.83 -10.17 13.88
CA VAL A 294 15.27 -9.89 13.72
C VAL A 294 15.50 -8.41 13.41
N LEU A 295 14.64 -7.78 12.60
CA LEU A 295 14.76 -6.34 12.32
C LEU A 295 14.57 -5.49 13.59
N ASP A 296 13.59 -5.84 14.42
CA ASP A 296 13.39 -5.16 15.71
C ASP A 296 14.59 -5.37 16.65
N CYS A 297 15.16 -6.58 16.71
CA CYS A 297 16.40 -6.84 17.45
C CYS A 297 17.61 -6.06 16.92
N MET A 298 17.66 -5.77 15.62
CA MET A 298 18.73 -4.99 14.99
C MET A 298 18.56 -3.48 15.19
N THR A 299 17.57 -3.02 15.96
CA THR A 299 17.09 -1.63 15.95
C THR A 299 16.49 -1.28 14.58
N SER A 300 15.16 -1.28 14.51
CA SER A 300 14.37 -1.04 13.30
C SER A 300 14.68 0.32 12.67
N THR A 301 15.59 0.30 11.70
CA THR A 301 15.98 1.45 10.88
C THR A 301 15.97 1.02 9.42
N VAL A 302 15.79 1.98 8.50
CA VAL A 302 15.78 1.70 7.05
C VAL A 302 17.10 1.06 6.60
N SER A 303 18.25 1.54 7.09
CA SER A 303 19.56 0.95 6.76
C SER A 303 19.70 -0.49 7.27
N ASN A 304 19.26 -0.77 8.50
CA ASN A 304 19.31 -2.15 9.03
C ASN A 304 18.34 -3.08 8.33
N ALA A 305 17.18 -2.58 7.88
CA ALA A 305 16.26 -3.33 7.04
C ALA A 305 16.91 -3.73 5.71
N PHE A 306 17.61 -2.81 5.02
CA PHE A 306 18.36 -3.17 3.80
C PHE A 306 19.48 -4.17 4.04
N LYS A 307 20.21 -4.05 5.16
CA LYS A 307 21.24 -5.04 5.54
C LYS A 307 20.63 -6.42 5.67
N LEU A 308 19.51 -6.52 6.40
CA LEU A 308 18.80 -7.77 6.61
C LEU A 308 18.30 -8.34 5.28
N LEU A 309 17.62 -7.53 4.47
CA LEU A 309 17.13 -7.90 3.14
C LEU A 309 18.25 -8.45 2.24
N SER A 310 19.38 -7.75 2.16
CA SER A 310 20.51 -8.15 1.33
C SER A 310 21.12 -9.47 1.80
N VAL A 311 21.40 -9.60 3.10
CA VAL A 311 22.05 -10.79 3.67
C VAL A 311 21.16 -12.02 3.58
N THR A 312 19.90 -11.94 4.02
CA THR A 312 19.02 -13.11 4.01
C THR A 312 18.71 -13.57 2.60
N THR A 313 18.57 -12.64 1.65
CA THR A 313 18.35 -12.99 0.24
C THR A 313 19.56 -13.62 -0.39
N PHE A 314 20.76 -13.08 -0.14
CA PHE A 314 21.99 -13.65 -0.69
C PHE A 314 22.26 -15.06 -0.15
N VAL A 315 22.18 -15.23 1.17
CA VAL A 315 22.38 -16.53 1.82
C VAL A 315 21.26 -17.50 1.44
N GLY A 316 20.00 -17.04 1.43
CA GLY A 316 18.85 -17.82 0.98
C GLY A 316 18.98 -18.28 -0.46
N ALA A 317 19.46 -17.42 -1.35
CA ALA A 317 19.75 -17.75 -2.75
C ALA A 317 20.82 -18.85 -2.86
N ILE A 318 21.89 -18.79 -2.06
CA ILE A 318 22.92 -19.85 -2.02
C ILE A 318 22.27 -21.19 -1.66
N PHE A 319 21.45 -21.23 -0.60
CA PHE A 319 20.77 -22.44 -0.16
C PHE A 319 19.80 -23.00 -1.20
N CYS A 320 18.93 -22.17 -1.77
CA CYS A 320 17.99 -22.58 -2.82
C CYS A 320 18.71 -23.05 -4.08
N PHE A 321 19.73 -22.32 -4.53
CA PHE A 321 20.49 -22.67 -5.73
C PHE A 321 21.21 -24.01 -5.53
N THR A 322 21.89 -24.14 -4.39
CA THR A 322 22.61 -25.37 -4.02
C THR A 322 21.65 -26.55 -3.89
N ALA A 323 20.43 -26.34 -3.37
CA ALA A 323 19.43 -27.40 -3.25
C ALA A 323 19.15 -28.05 -4.62
N PHE A 324 18.93 -27.25 -5.67
CA PHE A 324 18.66 -27.76 -7.02
C PHE A 324 19.83 -28.52 -7.66
N CYS A 325 21.05 -28.40 -7.14
CA CYS A 325 22.20 -29.18 -7.58
C CYS A 325 22.19 -30.63 -7.03
N PHE A 326 21.43 -30.92 -5.97
CA PHE A 326 21.40 -32.25 -5.36
C PHE A 326 20.48 -33.23 -6.08
N LYS A 327 20.94 -34.47 -6.23
CA LYS A 327 20.12 -35.60 -6.74
C LYS A 327 19.23 -36.20 -5.66
N SER A 328 19.62 -36.10 -4.38
CA SER A 328 18.84 -36.60 -3.25
C SER A 328 17.70 -35.63 -2.92
N MET A 329 16.47 -36.14 -2.92
CA MET A 329 15.28 -35.36 -2.56
C MET A 329 15.37 -34.83 -1.13
N TYR A 330 15.83 -35.62 -0.16
CA TYR A 330 15.93 -35.19 1.24
C TYR A 330 16.96 -34.06 1.43
N ALA A 331 18.09 -34.11 0.73
CA ALA A 331 19.09 -33.05 0.77
C ALA A 331 18.54 -31.76 0.16
N PHE A 332 17.82 -31.89 -0.96
CA PHE A 332 17.11 -30.78 -1.58
C PHE A 332 16.07 -30.15 -0.65
N LEU A 333 15.20 -30.95 -0.03
CA LEU A 333 14.16 -30.44 0.87
C LEU A 333 14.77 -29.70 2.07
N ALA A 334 15.82 -30.26 2.68
CA ALA A 334 16.49 -29.62 3.81
C ALA A 334 17.11 -28.26 3.43
N LEU A 335 17.90 -28.21 2.35
CA LEU A 335 18.55 -26.98 1.92
C LEU A 335 17.56 -25.95 1.40
N PHE A 336 16.58 -26.38 0.60
CA PHE A 336 15.58 -25.49 0.06
C PHE A 336 14.69 -24.91 1.15
N SER A 337 14.32 -25.69 2.18
CA SER A 337 13.55 -25.18 3.32
C SER A 337 14.31 -24.07 4.07
N ILE A 338 15.63 -24.25 4.27
CA ILE A 338 16.47 -23.21 4.89
C ILE A 338 16.53 -21.96 4.00
N GLY A 339 16.73 -22.16 2.69
CA GLY A 339 16.79 -21.06 1.73
C GLY A 339 15.47 -20.29 1.63
N GLU A 340 14.36 -21.00 1.54
CA GLU A 340 13.01 -20.44 1.47
C GLU A 340 12.66 -19.67 2.74
N LEU A 341 13.01 -20.19 3.93
CA LEU A 341 12.81 -19.49 5.20
C LEU A 341 13.56 -18.13 5.21
N LEU A 342 14.82 -18.12 4.76
CA LEU A 342 15.62 -16.90 4.69
C LEU A 342 15.08 -15.90 3.65
N ILE A 343 14.63 -16.38 2.51
CA ILE A 343 14.00 -15.57 1.46
C ILE A 343 12.70 -14.95 2.01
N LEU A 344 11.86 -15.73 2.69
CA LEU A 344 10.58 -15.25 3.25
C LEU A 344 10.76 -14.33 4.46
N ALA A 345 11.93 -14.32 5.11
CA ALA A 345 12.29 -13.34 6.12
C ALA A 345 12.41 -11.90 5.60
N THR A 346 12.37 -11.69 4.28
CA THR A 346 12.42 -10.35 3.68
C THR A 346 11.09 -9.59 3.76
N GLN A 347 9.97 -10.29 3.96
CA GLN A 347 8.63 -9.72 3.83
C GLN A 347 8.38 -8.58 4.83
N GLY A 348 8.64 -8.78 6.12
CA GLY A 348 8.49 -7.73 7.13
C GLY A 348 9.39 -6.51 6.86
N PRO A 349 10.72 -6.71 6.73
CA PRO A 349 11.68 -5.64 6.46
C PRO A 349 11.41 -4.83 5.18
N ALA A 350 11.02 -5.46 4.07
CA ALA A 350 10.73 -4.75 2.82
C ALA A 350 9.53 -3.80 2.99
N ASN A 351 8.47 -4.28 3.68
CA ASN A 351 7.28 -3.46 3.95
C ASN A 351 7.55 -2.38 5.00
N TYR A 352 8.43 -2.63 5.97
CA TYR A 352 8.91 -1.61 6.90
C TYR A 352 9.54 -0.41 6.15
N ILE A 353 10.40 -0.67 5.17
CA ILE A 353 11.05 0.39 4.37
C ILE A 353 10.00 1.22 3.63
N PHE A 354 9.01 0.59 2.98
CA PHE A 354 7.95 1.33 2.27
C PHE A 354 7.17 2.31 3.15
N LEU A 355 7.03 2.02 4.44
CA LEU A 355 6.32 2.87 5.39
C LEU A 355 7.20 3.97 6.01
N HIS A 356 8.50 3.70 6.17
CA HIS A 356 9.44 4.58 6.88
C HIS A 356 10.30 5.48 5.97
N CYS A 357 10.43 5.16 4.69
CA CYS A 357 11.14 6.04 3.73
C CYS A 357 10.28 7.20 3.22
N VAL A 358 8.97 7.16 3.45
CA VAL A 358 8.00 8.15 2.95
C VAL A 358 7.32 8.90 4.10
N LYS A 359 6.79 10.09 3.79
CA LYS A 359 6.00 10.86 4.75
C LYS A 359 4.73 10.11 5.17
N PRO A 360 4.22 10.32 6.40
CA PRO A 360 3.05 9.59 6.91
C PRO A 360 1.82 9.67 5.99
N SER A 361 1.56 10.84 5.39
CA SER A 361 0.45 11.08 4.46
C SER A 361 0.55 10.32 3.12
N LEU A 362 1.73 9.81 2.78
CA LEU A 362 2.00 9.04 1.56
C LEU A 362 2.05 7.53 1.80
N ARG A 363 2.00 7.06 3.06
CA ARG A 363 2.13 5.62 3.36
C ARG A 363 1.08 4.73 2.70
N PRO A 364 -0.22 5.08 2.69
CA PRO A 364 -1.20 4.28 1.96
C PRO A 364 -0.89 4.18 0.46
N LEU A 365 -0.41 5.28 -0.12
CA LEU A 365 -0.06 5.34 -1.54
C LEU A 365 1.20 4.53 -1.84
N SER A 366 2.22 4.62 -0.99
CA SER A 366 3.43 3.80 -1.02
C SER A 366 3.11 2.30 -1.03
N MET A 367 2.19 1.86 -0.16
CA MET A 367 1.73 0.47 -0.13
C MET A 367 0.93 0.07 -1.39
N ALA A 368 0.08 0.96 -1.90
CA ALA A 368 -0.67 0.71 -3.12
C ALA A 368 0.24 0.58 -4.36
N ILE A 369 1.18 1.53 -4.54
CA ILE A 369 2.09 1.55 -5.68
C ILE A 369 3.08 0.39 -5.63
N SER A 370 3.58 0.02 -4.43
CA SER A 370 4.44 -1.15 -4.29
C SER A 370 3.71 -2.45 -4.64
N THR A 371 2.47 -2.63 -4.16
CA THR A 371 1.60 -3.76 -4.51
C THR A 371 1.34 -3.85 -6.02
N ILE A 372 1.02 -2.72 -6.65
CA ILE A 372 0.80 -2.67 -8.10
C ILE A 372 2.05 -3.10 -8.85
N SER A 373 3.22 -2.60 -8.42
CA SER A 373 4.48 -2.86 -9.09
C SER A 373 4.89 -4.34 -8.99
N ILE A 374 4.75 -4.97 -7.81
CA ILE A 374 5.08 -6.39 -7.67
C ILE A 374 4.16 -7.30 -8.49
N HIS A 375 2.91 -6.89 -8.72
CA HIS A 375 2.00 -7.66 -9.56
C HIS A 375 2.27 -7.45 -11.05
N ILE A 376 2.54 -6.22 -11.48
CA ILE A 376 2.80 -5.93 -12.90
C ILE A 376 4.16 -6.46 -13.34
N PHE A 377 5.19 -6.32 -12.51
CA PHE A 377 6.59 -6.62 -12.86
C PHE A 377 7.15 -7.86 -12.18
N GLY A 378 6.51 -8.36 -11.13
CA GLY A 378 6.95 -9.51 -10.36
C GLY A 378 6.15 -10.76 -10.69
N ASP A 379 5.14 -11.08 -9.87
CA ASP A 379 4.52 -12.40 -9.83
C ASP A 379 3.66 -12.74 -11.07
N ALA A 380 2.85 -11.81 -11.58
CA ALA A 380 1.97 -12.08 -12.71
C ALA A 380 2.71 -12.44 -14.02
N PRO A 381 3.78 -11.73 -14.44
CA PRO A 381 4.54 -12.11 -15.62
C PRO A 381 5.48 -13.31 -15.39
N SER A 382 5.78 -13.67 -14.13
CA SER A 382 6.77 -14.70 -13.83
C SER A 382 6.39 -16.09 -14.36
N SER A 383 5.17 -16.55 -14.10
CA SER A 383 4.70 -17.88 -14.53
C SER A 383 4.74 -18.08 -16.05
N PRO A 384 4.16 -17.21 -16.89
CA PRO A 384 4.24 -17.39 -18.34
C PRO A 384 5.69 -17.28 -18.87
N LEU A 385 6.52 -16.41 -18.29
CA LEU A 385 7.91 -16.24 -18.76
C LEU A 385 8.78 -17.45 -18.41
N VAL A 386 8.61 -18.02 -17.22
CA VAL A 386 9.29 -19.26 -16.81
C VAL A 386 8.75 -20.46 -17.58
N GLY A 387 7.45 -20.50 -17.90
CA GLY A 387 6.90 -21.52 -18.79
C GLY A 387 7.55 -21.50 -20.17
N PHE A 388 7.65 -20.31 -20.78
CA PHE A 388 8.35 -20.13 -22.06
C PHE A 388 9.83 -20.54 -21.99
N LEU A 389 10.51 -20.19 -20.90
CA LEU A 389 11.90 -20.60 -20.66
C LEU A 389 12.02 -22.13 -20.53
N GLN A 390 11.12 -22.76 -19.78
CA GLN A 390 11.06 -24.20 -19.60
C GLN A 390 10.82 -24.93 -20.93
N ASP A 391 9.95 -24.42 -21.80
CA ASP A 391 9.68 -25.02 -23.10
C ASP A 391 10.91 -25.00 -24.03
N ARG A 392 11.82 -24.04 -23.84
CA ARG A 392 13.09 -23.93 -24.59
C ARG A 392 14.18 -24.83 -24.05
N ILE A 393 14.33 -24.88 -22.73
CA ILE A 393 15.39 -25.63 -22.04
C ILE A 393 15.03 -27.11 -21.92
N ASN A 394 13.75 -27.41 -21.71
CA ASN A 394 13.19 -28.74 -21.46
C ASN A 394 13.88 -29.51 -20.32
N ASN A 395 14.43 -28.79 -19.33
CA ASN A 395 15.07 -29.35 -18.14
C ASN A 395 14.72 -28.51 -16.91
N TRP A 396 13.90 -29.08 -16.03
CA TRP A 396 13.42 -28.40 -14.82
C TRP A 396 14.54 -27.99 -13.86
N ARG A 397 15.66 -28.73 -13.80
CA ARG A 397 16.79 -28.35 -12.93
C ARG A 397 17.45 -27.07 -13.44
N GLU A 398 17.74 -27.00 -14.73
CA GLU A 398 18.37 -25.83 -15.34
C GLU A 398 17.46 -24.61 -15.28
N THR A 399 16.19 -24.76 -15.63
CA THR A 399 15.20 -23.68 -15.52
C THR A 399 15.10 -23.15 -14.09
N ALA A 400 15.04 -24.05 -13.10
CA ALA A 400 14.97 -23.65 -11.71
C ALA A 400 16.24 -22.95 -11.22
N LEU A 401 17.43 -23.39 -11.63
CA LEU A 401 18.69 -22.73 -11.31
C LEU A 401 18.77 -21.33 -11.92
N ILE A 402 18.35 -21.15 -13.18
CA ILE A 402 18.29 -19.84 -13.83
C ILE A 402 17.32 -18.93 -13.08
N LEU A 403 16.13 -19.42 -12.75
CA LEU A 403 15.14 -18.67 -11.98
C LEU A 403 15.70 -18.27 -10.60
N THR A 404 16.30 -19.21 -9.87
CA THR A 404 16.91 -18.96 -8.55
C THR A 404 18.02 -17.91 -8.64
N SER A 405 18.77 -17.90 -9.74
CA SER A 405 19.91 -16.99 -9.91
C SER A 405 19.52 -15.51 -9.88
N ILE A 406 18.26 -15.18 -10.17
CA ILE A 406 17.71 -13.81 -10.09
C ILE A 406 17.76 -13.27 -8.65
N LEU A 407 17.79 -14.13 -7.63
CA LEU A 407 17.90 -13.69 -6.23
C LEU A 407 19.28 -13.08 -5.91
N PHE A 408 20.34 -13.43 -6.62
CA PHE A 408 21.67 -12.83 -6.42
C PHE A 408 21.70 -11.33 -6.79
N PRO A 409 21.29 -10.90 -7.99
CA PRO A 409 21.17 -9.47 -8.29
C PRO A 409 20.11 -8.78 -7.42
N THR A 410 19.02 -9.46 -7.01
CA THR A 410 18.08 -8.91 -6.03
C THR A 410 18.76 -8.54 -4.71
N ALA A 411 19.59 -9.44 -4.15
CA ALA A 411 20.38 -9.16 -2.96
C ALA A 411 21.36 -7.99 -3.18
N GLY A 412 21.92 -7.87 -4.39
CA GLY A 412 22.76 -6.75 -4.81
C GLY A 412 22.01 -5.41 -4.88
N ILE A 413 20.76 -5.41 -5.36
CA ILE A 413 19.90 -4.21 -5.36
C ILE A 413 19.66 -3.75 -3.93
N TRP A 414 19.28 -4.65 -3.02
CA TRP A 414 19.10 -4.30 -1.60
C TRP A 414 20.40 -3.92 -0.91
N PHE A 415 21.55 -4.45 -1.34
CA PHE A 415 22.86 -4.03 -0.85
C PHE A 415 23.14 -2.55 -1.16
N ILE A 416 22.78 -2.08 -2.36
CA ILE A 416 22.91 -0.65 -2.73
C ILE A 416 22.10 0.23 -1.77
N GLY A 417 20.93 -0.24 -1.33
CA GLY A 417 20.06 0.46 -0.39
C GLY A 417 20.71 0.76 0.97
N ILE A 418 21.70 -0.03 1.39
CA ILE A 418 22.43 0.17 2.65
C ILE A 418 23.16 1.53 2.68
N PHE A 419 23.65 1.98 1.53
CA PHE A 419 24.48 3.18 1.38
C PHE A 419 23.67 4.43 1.00
N LEU A 420 22.37 4.30 0.76
CA LEU A 420 21.52 5.45 0.50
C LEU A 420 21.29 6.23 1.79
N HIS A 421 21.36 7.55 1.70
CA HIS A 421 21.03 8.42 2.82
C HIS A 421 19.52 8.32 3.12
N SER A 422 19.16 7.43 4.04
CA SER A 422 17.78 7.26 4.48
C SER A 422 17.51 8.15 5.70
N VAL A 423 16.64 9.14 5.53
CA VAL A 423 16.02 9.83 6.67
C VAL A 423 14.79 9.01 7.05
N ASP A 424 14.66 8.62 8.32
CA ASP A 424 13.42 8.03 8.82
C ASP A 424 12.35 9.12 8.87
N ARG A 425 11.43 9.11 7.90
CA ARG A 425 10.40 10.14 7.77
C ARG A 425 9.17 9.85 8.62
N PHE A 426 9.24 8.87 9.52
CA PHE A 426 8.09 8.40 10.28
C PHE A 426 7.41 9.51 11.11
N ASN A 427 8.17 10.49 11.62
CA ASN A 427 7.66 11.56 12.48
C ASN A 427 7.53 12.94 11.79
N GLU A 428 7.90 13.10 10.51
CA GLU A 428 7.95 14.41 9.81
C GLU A 428 6.60 15.16 9.74
N GLY A 429 5.48 14.55 10.13
CA GLY A 429 4.15 15.18 10.19
C GLY A 429 3.74 15.75 11.56
N LYS A 430 4.54 15.57 12.62
CA LYS A 430 4.23 16.08 13.98
C LYS A 430 4.88 17.43 14.28
N GLU A 431 6.04 17.71 13.68
CA GLU A 431 6.84 18.88 14.07
C GLU A 431 6.19 20.20 13.62
N GLY A 432 5.45 20.22 12.50
CA GLY A 432 4.74 21.42 12.03
C GLY A 432 3.58 21.91 12.91
N GLU A 433 3.11 21.12 13.88
CA GLU A 433 2.07 21.55 14.84
C GLU A 433 2.65 22.01 16.19
N VAL A 434 3.93 21.76 16.47
CA VAL A 434 4.52 22.04 17.80
C VAL A 434 5.49 23.24 17.78
N THR A 435 6.03 23.64 16.63
CA THR A 435 7.11 24.66 16.60
C THR A 435 6.71 26.13 16.49
N GLU A 436 5.43 26.50 16.36
CA GLU A 436 5.06 27.94 16.28
C GLU A 436 4.29 28.51 17.48
N VAL A 437 3.84 27.70 18.43
CA VAL A 437 3.05 28.20 19.59
C VAL A 437 3.81 28.17 20.92
N ASP A 438 4.86 27.35 21.08
CA ASP A 438 5.50 27.14 22.39
C ASP A 438 6.90 27.79 22.57
N ILE A 439 7.45 28.43 21.55
CA ILE A 439 8.78 29.09 21.65
C ILE A 439 8.69 30.56 22.14
N SER A 440 7.49 31.15 22.22
CA SER A 440 7.33 32.52 22.72
C SER A 440 7.10 32.66 24.23
N ASN A 441 6.91 31.56 24.97
CA ASN A 441 6.48 31.60 26.38
C ASN A 441 7.37 30.87 27.39
N THR A 442 8.68 30.78 27.15
CA THR A 442 9.64 30.40 28.21
C THR A 442 10.69 31.49 28.42
N THR A 443 10.29 32.53 29.15
CA THR A 443 11.23 33.41 29.85
C THR A 443 11.80 32.63 31.05
N PRO A 444 13.13 32.51 31.23
CA PRO A 444 13.69 31.84 32.40
C PRO A 444 13.63 32.78 33.60
N LEU A 445 12.56 32.69 34.39
CA LEU A 445 12.47 33.34 35.70
C LEU A 445 13.07 32.42 36.75
N LEU A 446 14.31 32.66 37.17
CA LEU A 446 14.80 32.40 38.54
C LEU A 446 16.15 33.10 38.74
N GLU A 447 16.11 34.39 39.08
CA GLU A 447 17.19 35.05 39.81
C GLU A 447 16.56 36.09 40.76
N PRO A 448 16.69 35.96 42.08
CA PRO A 448 16.33 37.02 43.00
C PRO A 448 17.59 37.72 43.51
N LYS A 449 17.81 38.95 43.04
CA LYS A 449 18.46 40.04 43.78
C LYS A 449 17.31 40.96 44.20
N VAL A 450 17.10 41.31 45.46
CA VAL A 450 17.80 42.38 46.21
C VAL A 450 17.19 42.41 47.62
N ALA A 451 18.00 42.64 48.66
CA ALA A 451 17.81 43.73 49.65
C ALA A 451 18.75 43.59 50.86
N GLU A 452 19.69 44.52 50.96
CA GLU A 452 20.40 44.85 52.20
C GLU A 452 19.43 45.45 53.22
N THR A 453 19.51 45.02 54.48
CA THR A 453 19.23 45.91 55.62
C THR A 453 20.05 45.48 56.84
N ARG A 454 20.89 46.39 57.34
CA ARG A 454 21.68 46.28 58.59
C ARG A 454 20.78 46.06 59.80
N ASN A 455 21.25 45.29 60.79
CA ASN A 455 21.50 45.78 62.16
C ASN A 455 22.20 44.76 63.08
N SER A 456 23.29 45.25 63.71
CA SER A 456 23.85 44.95 65.04
C SER A 456 24.12 43.51 65.55
N SER A 457 25.41 43.27 65.81
CA SER A 457 26.08 42.34 66.74
C SER A 457 25.54 42.37 68.20
N PRO A 458 26.04 41.58 69.20
CA PRO A 458 27.29 40.80 69.22
C PRO A 458 27.26 39.43 69.97
N ASP A 459 28.46 38.84 70.03
CA ASP A 459 29.02 37.98 71.07
C ASP A 459 29.10 36.45 70.88
N GLN A 460 30.37 36.05 70.84
CA GLN A 460 31.05 34.77 71.02
C GLN A 460 30.85 34.22 72.46
N PRO A 461 31.20 32.96 72.79
CA PRO A 461 32.53 32.34 72.58
C PRO A 461 32.56 31.12 71.66
#